data_AF-A0A447UFU5-F1
#
_entry.id   AF-A0A447UFU5-F1
#
_cell.length_a   1.000
_cell.length_b   1.000
_cell.length_c   1.000
_cell.angle_alpha   90.00
_cell.angle_beta   90.00
_cell.angle_gamma   90.00
#
_symmetry.space_group_name_H-M   'P 1'
#
loop_
_entity.id
_entity.type
_entity.pdbx_description
1 polymer ?
#
loop_
_entity_poly.entity_id
_entity_poly.type
_entity_poly.pdbx_seq_one_letter_code
_entity_poly.pdbx_strand_id
1 'polypeptide(L)'
;MSRVMAEALKDMEADAQKLYQLIWRQFVACQMTPAQYDSTTLTVGAGDFRLKARGRILRFDGWTKVMPALRKGDEDRTLPAVNKRRCVDAG
;
A
#
# COMPACT_ATOMS: atom_id res chain seq x y z
N MET A 1 -25.94 8.74 14.85
CA MET A 1 -25.14 9.01 13.62
C MET A 1 -25.79 8.27 12.47
N SER A 2 -26.37 9.00 11.51
CA SER A 2 -27.11 8.39 10.39
C SER A 2 -26.14 7.64 9.47
N ARG A 3 -26.36 6.35 9.32
CA ARG A 3 -25.60 5.47 8.44
C ARG A 3 -26.20 5.56 7.04
N VAL A 4 -25.97 6.67 6.34
CA VAL A 4 -26.31 6.76 4.91
C VAL A 4 -25.28 5.90 4.18
N MET A 5 -25.69 4.71 3.74
CA MET A 5 -24.87 3.83 2.92
C MET A 5 -25.14 4.12 1.44
N ALA A 6 -24.19 3.81 0.56
CA ALA A 6 -24.36 3.98 -0.88
C ALA A 6 -25.62 3.24 -1.41
N GLU A 7 -26.04 2.14 -0.76
CA GLU A 7 -27.27 1.41 -1.11
C GLU A 7 -28.56 2.19 -0.81
N ALA A 8 -28.50 3.31 -0.07
CA ALA A 8 -29.64 4.19 0.15
C ALA A 8 -29.91 5.11 -1.06
N LEU A 9 -28.98 5.19 -2.02
CA LEU A 9 -29.08 5.99 -3.24
C LEU A 9 -29.60 5.15 -4.42
N LYS A 10 -30.64 4.34 -4.19
CA LYS A 10 -31.16 3.36 -5.18
C LYS A 10 -31.61 4.00 -6.50
N ASP A 11 -31.99 5.28 -6.46
CA ASP A 11 -32.53 6.02 -7.61
C ASP A 11 -31.46 6.85 -8.35
N MET A 12 -30.17 6.69 -8.01
CA MET A 12 -29.07 7.39 -8.67
C MET A 12 -28.34 6.51 -9.70
N GLU A 13 -27.82 7.14 -10.75
CA GLU A 13 -26.95 6.49 -11.74
C GLU A 13 -25.72 5.84 -11.08
N ALA A 14 -25.25 4.74 -11.66
CA ALA A 14 -24.16 3.93 -11.09
C ALA A 14 -22.87 4.73 -10.84
N ASP A 15 -22.57 5.73 -11.67
CA ASP A 15 -21.37 6.57 -11.50
C ASP A 15 -21.51 7.55 -10.34
N ALA A 16 -22.72 8.04 -10.06
CA ALA A 16 -22.98 8.87 -8.89
C ALA A 16 -22.84 8.06 -7.59
N GLN A 17 -23.28 6.79 -7.59
CA GLN A 17 -23.05 5.89 -6.46
C GLN A 17 -21.55 5.61 -6.24
N LYS A 18 -20.77 5.39 -7.30
CA LYS A 18 -19.31 5.24 -7.21
C LYS A 18 -18.64 6.50 -6.67
N LEU A 19 -19.07 7.68 -7.14
CA LEU A 19 -18.55 8.97 -6.65
C LEU A 19 -18.84 9.14 -5.16
N TYR A 20 -20.07 8.86 -4.73
CA TYR A 20 -20.41 8.88 -3.30
C TYR A 20 -19.55 7.89 -2.51
N GLN A 21 -19.37 6.66 -3.01
CA GLN A 21 -18.52 5.66 -2.37
C GLN A 21 -17.06 6.14 -2.24
N LEU A 22 -16.52 6.83 -3.24
CA LEU A 22 -15.17 7.41 -3.20
C LEU A 22 -15.07 8.49 -2.11
N ILE A 23 -16.02 9.42 -2.07
CA ILE A 23 -16.08 10.49 -1.07
C ILE A 23 -16.18 9.90 0.34
N TRP A 24 -17.08 8.93 0.52
CA TRP A 24 -17.29 8.27 1.80
C TRP A 24 -16.03 7.53 2.27
N ARG A 25 -15.36 6.77 1.40
CA ARG A 25 -14.12 6.06 1.74
C ARG A 25 -13.02 7.03 2.14
N GLN A 26 -12.86 8.14 1.42
CA GLN A 26 -11.88 9.18 1.74
C GLN A 26 -12.18 9.84 3.10
N PHE A 27 -13.44 10.15 3.37
CA PHE A 27 -13.88 10.76 4.63
C PHE A 27 -13.64 9.85 5.83
N VAL A 28 -13.94 8.56 5.71
CA VAL A 28 -13.67 7.60 6.79
C VAL A 28 -12.16 7.41 6.97
N ALA A 29 -11.42 7.26 5.87
CA ALA A 29 -9.97 7.04 5.90
C ALA A 29 -9.21 8.17 6.63
N CYS A 30 -9.62 9.44 6.49
CA CYS A 30 -8.91 10.56 7.11
C CYS A 30 -9.04 10.61 8.64
N GLN A 31 -10.03 9.92 9.21
CA GLN A 31 -10.22 9.79 10.66
C GLN A 31 -9.64 8.48 11.22
N MET A 32 -9.06 7.63 10.37
CA MET A 32 -8.46 6.37 10.78
C MET A 32 -6.96 6.51 11.07
N THR A 33 -6.44 5.54 11.82
CA THR A 33 -5.01 5.41 12.11
C THR A 33 -4.19 5.15 10.84
N PRO A 34 -2.94 5.66 10.75
CA PRO A 34 -2.03 5.37 9.64
C PRO A 34 -1.78 3.87 9.45
N ALA A 35 -1.60 3.45 8.19
CA ALA A 35 -1.06 2.13 7.88
C ALA A 35 0.43 2.06 8.28
N GLN A 36 0.87 0.91 8.78
CA GLN A 36 2.26 0.69 9.20
C GLN A 36 2.92 -0.35 8.30
N TYR A 37 4.15 -0.07 7.89
CA TYR A 37 4.94 -0.90 6.99
C TYR A 37 6.34 -1.13 7.55
N ASP A 38 6.82 -2.35 7.43
CA ASP A 38 8.24 -2.68 7.61
C ASP A 38 8.95 -2.53 6.27
N SER A 39 9.76 -1.49 6.12
CA SER A 39 10.51 -1.24 4.88
C SER A 39 11.91 -1.83 4.93
N THR A 40 12.24 -2.62 3.91
CA THR A 40 13.56 -3.22 3.69
C THR A 40 14.19 -2.62 2.44
N THR A 41 15.43 -2.16 2.58
CA THR A 41 16.24 -1.67 1.45
C THR A 41 17.53 -2.45 1.38
N LEU A 42 17.76 -3.13 0.26
CA LEU A 42 18.98 -3.85 -0.04
C LEU A 42 19.78 -3.07 -1.07
N THR A 43 21.06 -2.88 -0.79
CA THR A 43 22.01 -2.26 -1.72
C THR A 43 23.12 -3.27 -1.97
N VAL A 44 23.35 -3.62 -3.24
CA VAL A 44 24.34 -4.62 -3.67
C VAL A 44 25.34 -3.94 -4.58
N GLY A 45 26.63 -4.22 -4.39
CA GLY A 45 27.69 -3.83 -5.32
C GLY A 45 28.00 -4.97 -6.27
N ALA A 46 28.21 -4.66 -7.55
CA ALA A 46 28.63 -5.60 -8.59
C ALA A 46 29.70 -4.92 -9.45
N GLY A 47 30.97 -5.13 -9.12
CA GLY A 47 32.07 -4.34 -9.69
C GLY A 47 31.89 -2.85 -9.40
N ASP A 48 31.89 -2.03 -10.45
CA ASP A 48 31.67 -0.58 -10.36
C ASP A 48 30.18 -0.19 -10.29
N PHE A 49 29.26 -1.16 -10.41
CA PHE A 49 27.82 -0.90 -10.38
C PHE A 49 27.25 -1.08 -8.98
N ARG A 50 26.20 -0.30 -8.69
CA ARG A 50 25.43 -0.39 -7.44
C ARG A 50 23.96 -0.61 -7.76
N LEU A 51 23.42 -1.72 -7.30
CA LEU A 51 22.02 -2.08 -7.45
C LEU A 51 21.28 -1.84 -6.14
N LYS A 52 20.00 -1.49 -6.22
CA LYS A 52 19.13 -1.27 -5.07
C LYS A 52 17.82 -2.01 -5.26
N ALA A 53 17.47 -2.86 -4.31
CA ALA A 53 16.15 -3.46 -4.19
C ALA A 53 15.44 -2.84 -2.98
N ARG A 54 14.14 -2.55 -3.13
CA ARG A 54 13.28 -2.07 -2.06
C ARG A 54 12.09 -3.00 -1.95
N GLY A 55 11.65 -3.21 -0.72
CA GLY A 55 10.46 -3.97 -0.41
C GLY A 55 9.88 -3.49 0.89
N ARG A 56 8.59 -3.72 1.10
CA ARG A 56 7.92 -3.40 2.34
C ARG A 56 6.85 -4.44 2.63
N ILE A 57 6.67 -4.73 3.91
CA ILE A 57 5.65 -5.66 4.39
C ILE A 57 4.64 -4.84 5.19
N LEU A 58 3.36 -4.97 4.84
CA LEU A 58 2.28 -4.33 5.58
C LEU A 58 2.14 -5.00 6.95
N ARG A 59 2.34 -4.23 8.02
CA ARG A 59 2.17 -4.70 9.41
C ARG A 59 0.79 -4.39 9.96
N PHE A 60 0.24 -3.26 9.57
CA PHE A 60 -1.07 -2.82 9.99
C PHE A 60 -1.75 -2.01 8.89
N ASP A 61 -2.94 -2.43 8.48
CA ASP A 61 -3.67 -1.84 7.35
C ASP A 61 -4.11 -0.39 7.63
N GLY A 62 -4.43 -0.04 8.88
CA GLY A 62 -4.96 1.30 9.21
C GLY A 62 -6.07 1.76 8.25
N TRP A 63 -5.95 2.98 7.74
CA TRP A 63 -6.88 3.55 6.76
C TRP A 63 -6.98 2.77 5.44
N THR A 64 -5.96 1.98 5.05
CA THR A 64 -5.99 1.24 3.77
C THR A 64 -7.03 0.13 3.74
N LYS A 65 -7.60 -0.23 4.91
CA LYS A 65 -8.72 -1.18 5.01
C LYS A 65 -10.01 -0.66 4.37
N VAL A 66 -10.29 0.64 4.48
CA VAL A 66 -11.51 1.26 3.92
C VAL A 66 -11.27 1.87 2.55
N MET A 67 -10.04 2.27 2.27
CA MET A 67 -9.63 2.84 0.99
C MET A 67 -8.41 2.06 0.49
N PRO A 68 -8.61 1.09 -0.43
CA PRO A 68 -7.52 0.31 -0.98
C PRO A 68 -6.46 1.26 -1.57
N ALA A 69 -5.23 1.13 -1.12
CA ALA A 69 -4.14 1.92 -1.65
C ALA A 69 -3.98 1.61 -3.15
N LEU A 70 -3.74 2.65 -3.95
CA LEU A 70 -3.28 2.50 -5.33
C LEU A 70 -1.88 1.87 -5.28
N ARG A 71 -1.81 0.53 -5.27
CA ARG A 71 -0.55 -0.22 -5.24
C ARG A 71 0.24 0.14 -6.49
N LYS A 72 1.31 0.92 -6.32
CA LYS A 72 2.24 1.27 -7.39
C LYS A 72 3.57 0.56 -7.16
N GLY A 73 3.92 -0.33 -8.09
CA GLY A 73 5.30 -0.79 -8.31
C GLY A 73 5.84 -1.82 -7.32
N ASP A 74 7.15 -2.03 -7.42
CA ASP A 74 7.95 -3.06 -6.75
C ASP A 74 8.07 -2.91 -5.22
N GLU A 75 7.55 -1.82 -4.64
CA GLU A 75 7.75 -1.53 -3.22
C GLU A 75 7.03 -2.49 -2.29
N ASP A 76 5.92 -3.12 -2.71
CA ASP A 76 5.19 -4.11 -1.89
C ASP A 76 5.81 -5.53 -1.92
N ARG A 77 6.98 -5.70 -2.55
CA ARG A 77 7.64 -6.99 -2.62
C ARG A 77 8.25 -7.36 -1.26
N THR A 78 8.03 -8.60 -0.84
CA THR A 78 8.73 -9.15 0.32
C THR A 78 10.13 -9.56 -0.13
N LEU A 79 11.15 -8.90 0.42
CA LEU A 79 12.54 -9.25 0.14
C LEU A 79 13.00 -10.39 1.06
N PRO A 80 13.82 -11.34 0.56
CA PRO A 80 14.38 -12.40 1.38
C PRO A 80 15.33 -11.84 2.44
N ALA A 81 15.45 -12.54 3.56
CA ALA A 81 16.40 -12.20 4.60
C ALA A 81 17.84 -12.38 4.09
N VAL A 82 18.61 -11.29 4.06
CA VAL A 82 20.03 -11.31 3.69
C VAL A 82 20.85 -10.54 4.73
N ASN A 83 22.01 -11.08 5.09
CA ASN A 83 22.94 -10.43 6.00
C ASN A 83 23.98 -9.62 5.20
N LYS A 84 24.45 -8.51 5.78
CA LYS A 84 25.37 -7.52 5.18
C LYS A 84 26.72 -8.08 4.68
N ARG A 85 26.99 -9.38 4.90
CA ARG A 85 28.26 -10.08 4.56
C ARG A 85 28.09 -11.26 3.60
N ARG A 86 26.91 -11.46 3.01
CA ARG A 86 26.78 -12.38 1.88
C ARG A 86 26.87 -11.53 0.62
N CYS A 87 28.09 -11.40 0.10
CA CYS A 87 28.30 -11.01 -1.28
C CYS A 87 27.46 -11.99 -2.10
N VAL A 88 26.38 -11.51 -2.72
CA VAL A 88 25.65 -12.31 -3.69
C VAL A 88 26.51 -12.22 -4.94
N ASP A 89 27.57 -13.02 -4.94
CA ASP A 89 28.47 -13.16 -6.08
C ASP A 89 27.63 -13.78 -7.19
N ALA A 90 27.11 -12.91 -8.06
CA ALA A 90 26.59 -13.32 -9.35
C ALA A 90 27.83 -13.67 -10.19
N GLY A 91 28.20 -14.95 -10.16
CA GLY A 91 29.08 -15.55 -11.15
C GLY A 91 28.44 -15.55 -12.54
#